data_AF-A0A4Y2WIM2-F1
#
_entry.id   AF-A0A4Y2WIM2-F1
#
_cell.length_a   1.000
_cell.length_b   1.000
_cell.length_c   1.000
_cell.angle_alpha   90.00
_cell.angle_beta   90.00
_cell.angle_gamma   90.00
#
_symmetry.space_group_name_H-M   'P 1'
#
loop_
_entity.id
_entity.type
_entity.pdbx_description
1 polymer ?
#
loop_
_entity_poly.entity_id
_entity_poly.type
_entity_poly.pdbx_seq_one_letter_code
_entity_poly.pdbx_strand_id
1 'polypeptide(L)'
;MIPLSIEERKQQLDPATRWYACGEVFTLNNYKVHDYDRLTGQYRGLAHNLSNLALKSPAILPVIFHNLSGYDSHLLIKELVNDQYDIHVKPHNTEEHISFSTKVISKFGNTFIDSFPFMSCHIDSLERNLKPEHFVNLSTFSILKNSHS
;
A
#
# COMPACT_ATOMS: atom_id res chain seq x y z
N MET A 1 -7.46 -16.32 -7.79
CA MET A 1 -8.56 -16.19 -6.83
C MET A 1 -8.87 -17.58 -6.35
N ILE A 2 -9.10 -17.74 -5.06
CA ILE A 2 -9.50 -19.04 -4.51
C ILE A 2 -10.98 -19.24 -4.83
N PRO A 3 -11.39 -20.41 -5.37
CA PRO A 3 -12.80 -20.70 -5.61
C PRO A 3 -13.62 -20.65 -4.31
N LEU A 4 -14.84 -20.15 -4.38
CA LEU A 4 -15.74 -20.10 -3.23
C LEU A 4 -16.10 -21.51 -2.74
N SER A 5 -16.27 -21.64 -1.44
CA SER A 5 -16.93 -22.76 -0.79
C SER A 5 -18.44 -22.76 -1.04
N ILE A 6 -19.11 -23.85 -0.68
CA ILE A 6 -20.57 -23.97 -0.80
C ILE A 6 -21.27 -22.96 0.11
N GLU A 7 -20.77 -22.74 1.32
CA GLU A 7 -21.37 -21.80 2.28
C GLU A 7 -21.23 -20.35 1.81
N GLU A 8 -20.07 -19.97 1.28
CA GLU A 8 -19.85 -18.62 0.72
C GLU A 8 -20.76 -18.35 -0.49
N ARG A 9 -21.05 -19.36 -1.30
CA ARG A 9 -22.02 -19.23 -2.40
C ARG A 9 -23.45 -18.99 -1.91
N LYS A 10 -23.86 -19.61 -0.79
CA LYS A 10 -25.22 -19.42 -0.23
C LYS A 10 -25.45 -17.97 0.23
N GLN A 11 -24.43 -17.28 0.71
CA GLN A 11 -24.54 -15.86 1.13
C GLN A 11 -25.01 -14.92 0.01
N GLN A 12 -24.74 -15.28 -1.26
CA GLN A 12 -25.21 -14.52 -2.42
C GLN A 12 -26.74 -14.49 -2.51
N LEU A 13 -27.39 -15.59 -2.16
CA LEU A 13 -28.84 -15.78 -2.24
C LEU A 13 -29.58 -15.25 -1.00
N ASP A 14 -28.88 -15.11 0.13
CA ASP A 14 -29.49 -14.67 1.38
C ASP A 14 -29.78 -13.14 1.38
N PRO A 15 -31.05 -12.69 1.41
CA PRO A 15 -31.40 -11.28 1.41
C PRO A 15 -31.00 -10.55 2.71
N ALA A 16 -30.77 -11.28 3.81
CA ALA A 16 -30.32 -10.70 5.07
C ALA A 16 -28.83 -10.39 5.07
N THR A 17 -28.06 -10.89 4.09
CA THR A 17 -26.63 -10.61 3.98
C THR A 17 -26.38 -9.12 3.81
N ARG A 18 -25.46 -8.61 4.61
CA ARG A 18 -25.00 -7.22 4.61
C ARG A 18 -23.53 -7.16 4.22
N TRP A 19 -23.08 -6.00 3.77
CA TRP A 19 -21.66 -5.84 3.50
C TRP A 19 -20.86 -5.83 4.80
N TYR A 20 -19.85 -6.68 4.90
CA TYR A 20 -18.95 -6.79 6.05
C TYR A 20 -18.24 -5.48 6.45
N ALA A 21 -18.02 -4.54 5.52
CA ALA A 21 -17.24 -3.31 5.80
C ALA A 21 -18.10 -2.15 6.32
N CYS A 22 -19.34 -1.99 5.84
CA CYS A 22 -20.22 -0.89 6.24
C CYS A 22 -21.51 -1.33 6.94
N GLY A 23 -21.86 -2.61 6.94
CA GLY A 23 -23.06 -3.15 7.59
C GLY A 23 -24.38 -2.90 6.84
N GLU A 24 -24.33 -2.20 5.71
CA GLU A 24 -25.54 -1.84 4.95
C GLU A 24 -26.07 -2.98 4.07
N VAL A 25 -27.37 -2.92 3.79
CA VAL A 25 -28.04 -3.84 2.87
C VAL A 25 -27.63 -3.59 1.41
N PHE A 26 -27.81 -4.60 0.58
CA PHE A 26 -27.62 -4.48 -0.86
C PHE A 26 -28.90 -3.94 -1.52
N THR A 27 -28.72 -3.07 -2.50
CA THR A 27 -29.83 -2.48 -3.28
C THR A 27 -29.62 -2.75 -4.76
N LEU A 28 -30.58 -2.36 -5.60
CA LEU A 28 -30.43 -2.49 -7.06
C LEU A 28 -29.23 -1.67 -7.59
N ASN A 29 -28.96 -0.52 -6.99
CA ASN A 29 -27.83 0.35 -7.35
C ASN A 29 -26.51 -0.13 -6.74
N ASN A 30 -26.56 -0.67 -5.51
CA ASN A 30 -25.41 -1.22 -4.79
C ASN A 30 -25.55 -2.75 -4.64
N TYR A 31 -25.48 -3.46 -5.75
CA TYR A 31 -25.66 -4.92 -5.78
C TYR A 31 -24.44 -5.67 -5.26
N LYS A 32 -24.67 -6.93 -4.87
CA LYS A 32 -23.67 -7.85 -4.31
C LYS A 32 -22.58 -8.19 -5.32
N VAL A 33 -21.34 -7.89 -5.00
CA VAL A 33 -20.15 -8.41 -5.70
C VAL A 33 -19.26 -9.15 -4.73
N HIS A 34 -18.51 -10.13 -5.23
CA HIS A 34 -17.51 -10.83 -4.42
C HIS A 34 -16.28 -9.94 -4.23
N ASP A 35 -15.91 -9.70 -2.99
CA ASP A 35 -14.64 -9.09 -2.65
C ASP A 35 -13.61 -10.16 -2.27
N TYR A 36 -12.39 -9.98 -2.77
CA TYR A 36 -11.27 -10.86 -2.51
C TYR A 36 -10.07 -10.03 -2.11
N ASP A 37 -9.31 -10.56 -1.18
CA ASP A 37 -8.00 -10.06 -0.87
C ASP A 37 -7.11 -10.10 -2.13
N ARG A 38 -6.57 -8.95 -2.53
CA ARG A 38 -5.75 -8.86 -3.74
C ARG A 38 -4.38 -9.50 -3.55
N LEU A 39 -3.88 -9.60 -2.33
CA LEU A 39 -2.59 -10.20 -1.98
C LEU A 39 -2.73 -11.72 -1.86
N THR A 40 -3.62 -12.20 -0.99
CA THR A 40 -3.76 -13.63 -0.67
C THR A 40 -4.72 -14.35 -1.63
N GLY A 41 -5.61 -13.62 -2.30
CA GLY A 41 -6.66 -14.18 -3.15
C GLY A 41 -7.81 -14.84 -2.37
N GLN A 42 -7.83 -14.70 -1.04
CA GLN A 42 -8.87 -15.21 -0.16
C GLN A 42 -10.15 -14.40 -0.30
N TYR A 43 -11.29 -15.07 -0.20
CA TYR A 43 -12.60 -14.42 -0.17
C TYR A 43 -12.77 -13.64 1.13
N ARG A 44 -13.22 -12.39 1.04
CA ARG A 44 -13.48 -11.53 2.21
C ARG A 44 -14.96 -11.43 2.55
N GLY A 45 -15.82 -11.63 1.54
CA GLY A 45 -17.26 -11.48 1.69
C GLY A 45 -17.89 -10.79 0.50
N LEU A 46 -19.16 -10.45 0.65
CA LEU A 46 -19.88 -9.64 -0.32
C LEU A 46 -19.65 -8.16 -0.04
N ALA A 47 -19.41 -7.39 -1.09
CA ALA A 47 -19.24 -5.94 -1.06
C ALA A 47 -20.20 -5.25 -2.04
N HIS A 48 -20.43 -3.95 -1.86
CA HIS A 48 -21.16 -3.16 -2.85
C HIS A 48 -20.29 -3.02 -4.11
N ASN A 49 -20.88 -3.19 -5.29
CA ASN A 49 -20.22 -3.02 -6.59
C ASN A 49 -19.31 -1.77 -6.66
N LEU A 50 -19.83 -0.58 -6.37
CA LEU A 50 -19.09 0.68 -6.49
C LEU A 50 -18.03 0.84 -5.41
N SER A 51 -18.38 0.52 -4.17
CA SER A 51 -17.47 0.65 -3.03
C SER A 51 -16.31 -0.36 -3.10
N ASN A 52 -16.55 -1.57 -3.61
CA ASN A 52 -15.51 -2.56 -3.87
C ASN A 52 -14.49 -2.08 -4.92
N LEU A 53 -14.96 -1.37 -5.96
CA LEU A 53 -14.06 -0.76 -6.95
C LEU A 53 -13.21 0.36 -6.34
N ALA A 54 -13.78 1.12 -5.39
CA ALA A 54 -13.08 2.18 -4.67
C ALA A 54 -12.04 1.64 -3.67
N LEU A 55 -12.28 0.45 -3.09
CA LEU A 55 -11.33 -0.26 -2.24
C LEU A 55 -10.17 -0.83 -3.06
N LYS A 56 -9.27 0.07 -3.47
CA LYS A 56 -8.03 -0.32 -4.15
C LYS A 56 -6.92 -0.52 -3.14
N SER A 57 -6.60 -1.78 -2.83
CA SER A 57 -5.30 -2.09 -2.22
C SER A 57 -4.20 -1.81 -3.25
N PRO A 58 -3.19 -1.01 -2.91
CA PRO A 58 -2.07 -0.75 -3.81
C PRO A 58 -1.27 -2.05 -4.00
N ALA A 59 -0.91 -2.34 -5.25
CA ALA A 59 -0.06 -3.47 -5.59
C ALA A 59 1.43 -3.20 -5.29
N ILE A 60 1.75 -1.95 -4.97
CA ILE A 60 3.11 -1.49 -4.71
C ILE A 60 3.08 -0.63 -3.45
N LEU A 61 3.96 -0.94 -2.50
CA LEU A 61 4.24 -0.06 -1.37
C LEU A 61 5.45 0.82 -1.69
N PRO A 62 5.26 2.14 -1.87
CA PRO A 62 6.39 3.05 -2.01
C PRO A 62 7.06 3.26 -0.65
N VAL A 63 8.37 3.08 -0.60
CA VAL A 63 9.21 3.40 0.56
C VAL A 63 10.15 4.52 0.14
N ILE A 64 9.92 5.72 0.71
CA ILE A 64 10.62 6.92 0.30
C ILE A 64 11.74 7.21 1.30
N PHE A 65 12.95 7.30 0.76
CA PHE A 65 14.14 7.72 1.49
C PHE A 65 14.63 9.04 0.91
N HIS A 66 15.38 9.79 1.72
CA HIS A 66 16.01 11.02 1.27
C HIS A 66 17.51 10.80 1.15
N ASN A 67 18.02 10.83 -0.09
CA ASN A 67 19.40 10.50 -0.45
C ASN A 67 19.75 9.02 -0.25
N LEU A 68 18.87 8.14 -0.71
CA LEU A 68 19.03 6.69 -0.65
C LEU A 68 20.24 6.21 -1.45
N SER A 69 20.40 6.73 -2.66
CA SER A 69 21.48 6.33 -3.56
C SER A 69 22.84 6.65 -2.96
N GLY A 70 22.98 7.81 -2.31
CA GLY A 70 24.25 8.26 -1.74
C GLY A 70 24.69 7.55 -0.47
N TYR A 71 23.81 6.77 0.19
CA TYR A 71 24.10 6.14 1.47
C TYR A 71 23.69 4.66 1.52
N ASP A 72 22.42 4.37 1.79
CA ASP A 72 22.00 3.05 2.29
C ASP A 72 21.64 2.04 1.19
N SER A 73 21.51 2.50 -0.05
CA SER A 73 21.00 1.68 -1.16
C SER A 73 21.76 0.38 -1.39
N HIS A 74 23.10 0.44 -1.36
CA HIS A 74 23.97 -0.70 -1.63
C HIS A 74 23.80 -1.81 -0.57
N LEU A 75 23.52 -1.44 0.69
CA LEU A 75 23.24 -2.40 1.77
C LEU A 75 21.92 -3.11 1.53
N LEU A 76 20.86 -2.35 1.21
CA LEU A 76 19.54 -2.91 0.95
C LEU A 76 19.52 -3.81 -0.28
N ILE A 77 20.13 -3.36 -1.38
CA ILE A 77 20.20 -4.15 -2.62
C ILE A 77 20.97 -5.45 -2.37
N LYS A 78 22.10 -5.39 -1.64
CA LYS A 78 22.90 -6.57 -1.33
C LYS A 78 22.07 -7.61 -0.56
N GLU A 79 21.36 -7.21 0.48
CA GLU A 79 20.54 -8.15 1.26
C GLU A 79 19.36 -8.69 0.45
N LEU A 80 18.70 -7.86 -0.37
CA LEU A 80 17.63 -8.32 -1.25
C LEU A 80 18.11 -9.36 -2.27
N VAL A 81 19.33 -9.20 -2.81
CA VAL A 81 19.95 -10.19 -3.69
C VAL A 81 20.29 -11.47 -2.93
N ASN A 82 20.82 -11.37 -1.69
CA ASN A 82 21.12 -12.53 -0.86
C ASN A 82 19.87 -13.37 -0.59
N ASP A 83 18.72 -12.71 -0.36
CA ASP A 83 17.41 -13.34 -0.17
C ASP A 83 16.75 -13.81 -1.48
N GLN A 84 17.45 -13.71 -2.61
CA GLN A 84 17.02 -14.15 -3.94
C GLN A 84 15.75 -13.44 -4.44
N TYR A 85 15.52 -12.19 -4.02
CA TYR A 85 14.47 -11.37 -4.59
C TYR A 85 14.83 -10.90 -6.00
N ASP A 86 13.83 -10.83 -6.88
CA ASP A 86 13.97 -10.16 -8.17
C ASP A 86 13.96 -8.65 -7.97
N ILE A 87 15.02 -7.98 -8.42
CA ILE A 87 15.23 -6.54 -8.22
C ILE A 87 15.23 -5.84 -9.57
N HIS A 88 14.32 -4.88 -9.73
CA HIS A 88 14.26 -4.00 -10.88
C HIS A 88 14.74 -2.60 -10.50
N VAL A 89 15.91 -2.18 -11.03
CA VAL A 89 16.51 -0.87 -10.76
C VAL A 89 16.14 0.15 -11.86
N LYS A 90 15.89 1.39 -11.46
CA LYS A 90 15.77 2.57 -12.35
C LYS A 90 17.01 3.45 -12.15
N PRO A 91 18.03 3.31 -13.00
CA PRO A 91 19.29 4.04 -12.83
C PRO A 91 19.12 5.54 -13.09
N HIS A 92 19.91 6.34 -12.38
CA HIS A 92 20.11 7.77 -12.66
C HIS A 92 21.40 7.96 -13.46
N ASN A 93 22.49 7.35 -12.99
CA ASN A 93 23.77 7.27 -13.66
C ASN A 93 24.40 5.88 -13.39
N THR A 94 25.71 5.73 -13.60
CA THR A 94 26.41 4.44 -13.41
C THR A 94 26.56 4.02 -11.95
N GLU A 95 26.43 4.95 -11.00
CA GLU A 95 26.63 4.74 -9.56
C GLU A 95 25.35 4.95 -8.76
N GLU A 96 24.45 5.81 -9.22
CA GLU A 96 23.23 6.23 -8.54
C GLU A 96 21.97 5.76 -9.29
N HIS A 97 20.90 5.57 -8.52
CA HIS A 97 19.59 5.17 -9.02
C HIS A 97 18.48 6.06 -8.45
N ILE A 98 17.41 6.24 -9.21
CA ILE A 98 16.23 7.00 -8.74
C ILE A 98 15.34 6.10 -7.89
N SER A 99 15.28 4.81 -8.23
CA SER A 99 14.52 3.83 -7.48
C SER A 99 14.99 2.41 -7.75
N PHE A 100 14.65 1.49 -6.85
CA PHE A 100 14.69 0.06 -7.11
C PHE A 100 13.44 -0.59 -6.53
N SER A 101 12.96 -1.64 -7.18
CA SER A 101 11.75 -2.35 -6.79
C SER A 101 12.04 -3.83 -6.60
N THR A 102 11.39 -4.42 -5.62
CA THR A 102 11.41 -5.85 -5.35
C THR A 102 10.01 -6.41 -5.30
N LYS A 103 9.84 -7.63 -5.78
CA LYS A 103 8.59 -8.35 -5.71
C LYS A 103 8.59 -9.27 -4.49
N VAL A 104 7.80 -8.93 -3.47
CA VAL A 104 7.70 -9.72 -2.24
C VAL A 104 6.76 -10.91 -2.43
N ILE A 105 5.62 -10.69 -3.10
CA ILE A 105 4.62 -11.73 -3.42
C ILE A 105 4.19 -11.54 -4.88
N SER A 106 3.59 -12.58 -5.50
CA SER A 106 3.12 -12.58 -6.90
C SER A 106 2.37 -11.30 -7.35
N LYS A 107 1.70 -10.60 -6.44
CA LYS A 107 0.88 -9.40 -6.71
C LYS A 107 1.28 -8.17 -5.90
N PHE A 108 2.38 -8.24 -5.13
CA PHE A 108 2.79 -7.17 -4.25
C PHE A 108 4.30 -6.98 -4.26
N GLY A 109 4.71 -5.74 -4.44
CA GLY A 109 6.10 -5.34 -4.40
C GLY A 109 6.32 -4.11 -3.54
N ASN A 110 7.57 -3.90 -3.20
CA ASN A 110 8.04 -2.66 -2.61
C ASN A 110 8.82 -1.89 -3.67
N THR A 111 8.64 -0.58 -3.70
CA THR A 111 9.46 0.31 -4.52
C THR A 111 10.15 1.31 -3.61
N PHE A 112 11.47 1.18 -3.50
CA PHE A 112 12.32 2.11 -2.80
C PHE A 112 12.62 3.29 -3.72
N ILE A 113 12.32 4.50 -3.26
CA ILE A 113 12.43 5.73 -4.04
C ILE A 113 13.41 6.67 -3.34
N ASP A 114 14.38 7.18 -4.08
CA ASP A 114 15.19 8.30 -3.64
C ASP A 114 14.47 9.61 -3.97
N SER A 115 14.14 10.39 -2.93
CA SER A 115 13.52 11.70 -3.09
C SER A 115 14.52 12.81 -3.42
N PHE A 116 15.82 12.61 -3.21
CA PHE A 116 16.84 13.66 -3.40
C PHE A 116 16.89 14.23 -4.83
N PRO A 117 16.75 13.44 -5.92
CA PRO A 117 16.66 13.98 -7.28
C PRO A 117 15.47 14.91 -7.53
N PHE A 118 14.42 14.81 -6.72
CA PHE A 118 13.22 15.67 -6.82
C PHE A 118 13.31 16.89 -5.91
N MET A 119 14.04 16.75 -4.79
CA MET A 119 14.13 17.74 -3.72
C MET A 119 15.59 17.86 -3.27
N SER A 120 16.46 18.36 -4.14
CA SER A 120 17.92 18.32 -3.97
C SER A 120 18.45 19.32 -2.95
N CYS A 121 18.08 19.13 -1.68
CA CYS A 121 18.55 19.93 -0.55
C CYS A 121 18.54 19.09 0.72
N HIS A 122 19.31 19.52 1.73
CA HIS A 122 19.37 18.81 3.01
C HIS A 122 18.01 18.75 3.72
N ILE A 123 17.82 17.69 4.51
CA ILE A 123 16.61 17.49 5.30
C ILE A 123 16.31 18.69 6.22
N ASP A 124 17.33 19.31 6.82
CA ASP A 124 17.20 20.52 7.66
C ASP A 124 16.62 21.72 6.88
N SER A 125 16.93 21.82 5.59
CA SER A 125 16.36 22.85 4.73
C SER A 125 14.91 22.53 4.37
N LEU A 126 14.57 21.25 4.18
CA LEU A 126 13.18 20.83 3.95
C LEU A 126 12.32 21.06 5.18
N GLU A 127 12.82 20.71 6.36
CA GLU A 127 12.11 20.87 7.63
C GLU A 127 11.74 22.33 7.88
N ARG A 128 12.67 23.26 7.66
CA ARG A 128 12.42 24.71 7.83
C ARG A 128 11.34 25.27 6.90
N ASN A 129 11.05 24.59 5.80
CA ASN A 129 10.00 24.98 4.86
C ASN A 129 8.64 24.32 5.16
N LEU A 130 8.56 23.42 6.16
CA LEU A 130 7.31 22.81 6.57
C LEU A 130 6.47 23.79 7.41
N LYS A 131 5.20 23.90 7.07
CA LYS A 131 4.21 24.70 7.79
C LYS A 131 3.15 23.79 8.40
N PRO A 132 2.45 24.22 9.47
CA PRO A 132 1.34 23.48 10.05
C PRO A 132 0.30 22.99 9.04
N GLU A 133 0.00 23.80 8.03
CA GLU A 133 -0.93 23.47 6.93
C GLU A 133 -0.51 22.27 6.07
N HIS A 134 0.77 21.91 6.05
CA HIS A 134 1.28 20.78 5.27
C HIS A 134 1.03 19.42 5.95
N PHE A 135 0.69 19.40 7.25
CA PHE A 135 0.53 18.16 8.03
C PHE A 135 -0.90 17.61 8.02
N VAL A 136 -1.60 17.70 6.87
CA VAL A 136 -3.02 17.34 6.70
C VAL A 136 -3.34 15.92 7.17
N ASN A 137 -2.38 14.98 6.99
CA ASN A 137 -2.57 13.57 7.30
C ASN A 137 -2.02 13.15 8.67
N LEU A 138 -1.24 13.99 9.36
CA LEU A 138 -0.64 13.61 10.66
C LEU A 138 -1.62 13.72 11.82
N SER A 139 -2.64 14.58 11.73
CA SER A 139 -3.72 14.71 12.72
C SER A 139 -4.59 13.45 12.83
N THR A 140 -4.61 12.61 11.79
CA THR A 140 -5.31 11.31 11.81
C THR A 140 -4.59 10.28 12.69
N PHE A 141 -3.29 10.44 12.93
CA PHE A 141 -2.45 9.48 13.69
C PHE A 141 -2.15 9.91 15.13
N SER A 142 -2.66 11.06 15.60
CA SER A 142 -2.35 11.62 16.93
C SER A 142 -2.97 10.89 18.14
N ILE A 143 -3.52 9.68 17.98
CA ILE A 143 -4.08 8.89 19.09
C ILE A 143 -3.00 8.42 20.10
N LEU A 144 -1.70 8.53 19.79
CA LEU A 144 -0.62 8.07 20.68
C LEU A 144 0.04 9.16 21.55
N LYS A 145 -0.55 10.34 21.71
CA LYS A 145 -0.12 11.33 22.73
C LYS A 145 -1.15 11.46 23.84
N ASN A 146 -1.28 10.41 24.66
CA ASN A 146 -1.79 10.50 26.04
C ASN A 146 -1.30 9.28 26.84
N SER A 147 -0.01 9.26 27.18
CA SER A 147 0.43 8.65 28.43
C SER A 147 1.25 9.71 29.16
N HIS A 148 0.54 10.47 30.00
CA HIS A 148 1.14 11.43 30.90
C HIS A 148 1.92 10.70 31.98
N SER A 149 3.12 11.24 32.24
CA SER A 149 3.85 11.24 33.51
C SER A 149 2.96 11.54 34.71
#